data_AF-A0A011NP21-F1
#
_entry.id   AF-A0A011NP21-F1
#
_cell.length_a   1.000
_cell.length_b   1.000
_cell.length_c   1.000
_cell.angle_alpha   90.00
_cell.angle_beta   90.00
_cell.angle_gamma   90.00
#
_symmetry.space_group_name_H-M   'P 1'
#
loop_
_entity.id
_entity.type
_entity.pdbx_description
1 polymer ?
#
loop_
_entity_poly.entity_id
_entity_poly.type
_entity_poly.pdbx_seq_one_letter_code
_entity_poly.pdbx_strand_id
1 'polypeptide(L)' 'MSSWGCPHEIKGLCAKVNNLLCDPGMKGCELAGRYVFVGSEDKNKRLREKQAQAAAAGQKPSK' A
#
# COMPACT_ATOMS: atom_id res chain seq x y z
N MET A 1 -5.71 -17.30 15.18
CA MET A 1 -4.88 -16.07 15.20
C MET A 1 -4.75 -15.57 13.78
N SER A 2 -5.41 -14.46 13.44
CA SER A 2 -5.38 -13.90 12.09
C SER A 2 -3.99 -13.32 11.81
N SER A 3 -3.08 -14.15 11.31
CA SER A 3 -1.81 -13.68 10.76
C SER A 3 -2.16 -12.82 9.56
N TRP A 4 -2.07 -11.51 9.71
CA TRP A 4 -2.19 -10.55 8.61
C TRP A 4 -0.89 -10.60 7.80
N GLY A 5 -0.59 -11.78 7.25
CA GLY A 5 0.50 -11.99 6.32
C GLY A 5 0.10 -11.46 4.95
N CYS A 6 1.04 -10.86 4.24
CA CYS A 6 0.80 -10.44 2.86
C CYS A 6 0.54 -11.70 2.00
N PRO A 7 -0.57 -11.80 1.24
CA PRO A 7 -0.87 -12.99 0.44
C PRO A 7 0.17 -13.26 -0.66
N HIS A 8 1.00 -12.26 -0.96
CA HIS A 8 2.10 -12.35 -1.91
C HIS A 8 3.47 -12.59 -1.24
N GLU A 9 3.50 -12.81 0.07
CA GLU A 9 4.71 -13.19 0.79
C GLU A 9 5.03 -14.68 0.55
N ILE A 10 6.25 -14.95 0.08
CA ILE A 10 6.81 -16.30 -0.05
C ILE A 10 8.18 -16.27 0.61
N LYS A 11 8.33 -17.00 1.74
CA LYS A 11 9.59 -17.09 2.51
C LYS A 11 10.16 -15.70 2.92
N GLY A 12 9.30 -14.76 3.32
CA GLY A 12 9.70 -13.40 3.68
C GLY A 12 10.01 -12.46 2.51
N LEU A 13 9.79 -12.89 1.27
CA LEU A 13 9.95 -12.09 0.06
C LEU A 13 8.60 -11.83 -0.61
N CYS A 14 8.41 -10.64 -1.18
CA CYS A 14 7.19 -10.27 -1.87
C CYS A 14 7.28 -10.64 -3.35
N ALA A 15 6.54 -11.67 -3.77
CA ALA A 15 6.46 -12.09 -5.17
C ALA A 15 5.90 -11.00 -6.11
N LYS A 16 5.20 -10.01 -5.54
CA LYS A 16 4.61 -8.89 -6.28
C LYS A 16 5.58 -7.71 -6.47
N VAL A 17 6.54 -7.56 -5.56
CA VAL A 17 7.51 -6.46 -5.56
C VAL A 17 8.90 -7.04 -5.76
N ASN A 18 9.17 -7.54 -6.97
CA ASN A 18 10.50 -8.02 -7.41
C ASN A 18 11.21 -9.00 -6.45
N ASN A 19 10.47 -9.80 -5.67
CA ASN A 19 11.03 -10.67 -4.62
C ASN A 19 11.89 -9.91 -3.59
N LEU A 20 11.54 -8.66 -3.30
CA LEU A 20 12.16 -7.89 -2.22
C LEU A 20 11.60 -8.34 -0.86
N LEU A 21 12.30 -7.98 0.22
CA LEU A 21 11.84 -8.24 1.58
C LEU A 21 10.39 -7.76 1.75
N CYS A 22 9.51 -8.64 2.21
CA CYS A 22 8.09 -8.36 2.29
C CYS A 22 7.79 -7.46 3.50
N ASP A 23 7.77 -6.16 3.26
CA ASP A 23 7.40 -5.16 4.26
C ASP A 23 6.08 -4.46 3.86
N PRO A 24 5.05 -4.47 4.74
CA PRO A 24 3.75 -3.91 4.43
C PRO A 24 3.85 -2.40 4.23
N GLY A 25 3.35 -1.93 3.08
CA GLY A 25 3.38 -0.52 2.69
C GLY A 25 4.54 -0.13 1.78
N MET A 26 5.45 -1.04 1.46
CA MET A 26 6.46 -0.79 0.43
C MET A 26 5.84 -0.40 -0.92
N LYS A 27 6.59 0.37 -1.72
CA LYS A 27 6.20 0.77 -3.07
C LYS A 27 5.93 -0.48 -3.93
N GLY A 28 4.66 -0.69 -4.30
CA GLY A 28 4.21 -1.86 -5.06
C GLY A 28 3.42 -2.89 -4.24
N CYS A 29 3.38 -2.76 -2.91
CA CYS A 29 2.48 -3.52 -2.06
C CYS A 29 1.02 -3.10 -2.33
N GLU A 30 0.09 -4.04 -2.32
CA GLU A 30 -1.34 -3.74 -2.53
C GLU A 30 -1.96 -2.86 -1.44
N LEU A 31 -1.34 -2.86 -0.25
CA LEU A 31 -1.71 -2.02 0.87
C LEU A 31 -1.25 -0.57 0.67
N ALA A 32 -0.18 -0.36 -0.11
CA ALA A 32 0.34 0.97 -0.42
C ALA A 32 -0.67 1.72 -1.30
N GLY A 33 -1.24 2.81 -0.77
CA GLY A 33 -2.34 3.51 -1.44
C GLY A 33 -3.75 3.07 -1.02
N ARG A 34 -3.89 2.09 -0.11
CA ARG A 34 -5.17 1.73 0.52
C ARG A 34 -5.21 2.07 2.00
N TYR A 35 -4.09 1.88 2.70
CA TYR A 35 -3.96 2.14 4.13
C TYR A 35 -2.88 3.19 4.40
N VAL A 36 -3.02 3.91 5.52
CA VAL A 36 -2.04 4.88 5.99
C VAL A 36 -1.07 4.17 6.94
N PHE A 37 0.22 4.21 6.61
CA PHE A 37 1.28 3.67 7.45
C PHE A 37 1.79 4.77 8.39
N VAL A 38 1.42 4.66 9.67
CA VAL A 38 1.86 5.59 10.73
C VAL A 38 3.33 5.28 11.05
N GLY A 39 4.24 6.17 10.69
CA GLY A 39 5.70 5.99 10.86
C GLY A 39 6.51 5.81 9.57
N SER A 40 5.88 5.85 8.40
CA SER A 40 6.61 5.87 7.12
C SER A 40 5.85 6.67 6.07
N GLU A 41 6.15 7.96 5.94
CA GLU A 41 5.51 8.85 4.97
C GLU A 41 5.86 8.49 3.52
N ASP A 42 7.05 7.94 3.26
CA ASP A 42 7.47 7.47 1.93
C ASP A 42 6.52 6.39 1.38
N LYS A 43 6.03 5.52 2.26
CA LYS A 43 5.05 4.47 1.96
C LYS A 43 3.66 5.04 1.65
N ASN A 44 3.37 6.23 2.19
CA ASN A 44 2.11 6.94 2.01
C ASN A 44 2.08 7.87 0.79
N LYS A 45 3.23 8.13 0.13
CA LYS A 45 3.33 9.11 -0.97
C LYS A 45 2.29 8.86 -2.08
N ARG A 46 2.13 7.60 -2.53
CA ARG A 46 1.14 7.24 -3.55
C ARG A 46 -0.31 7.38 -3.05
N LEU A 47 -0.57 7.10 -1.78
CA LEU A 47 -1.88 7.32 -1.17
C LEU A 47 -2.23 8.81 -1.19
N ARG A 48 -1.30 9.66 -0.77
CA ARG A 48 -1.47 11.12 -0.74
C ARG A 48 -1.66 11.69 -2.14
N GLU A 49 -0.87 11.25 -3.12
CA GLU A 49 -1.04 11.62 -4.52
C GLU A 49 -2.45 11.26 -5.02
N LYS A 50 -2.93 10.05 -4.72
CA LYS A 50 -4.28 9.61 -5.11
C LYS A 50 -5.39 10.39 -4.39
N GLN A 51 -5.21 10.71 -3.10
CA GLN A 51 -6.15 11.53 -2.34
C GLN A 51 -6.21 12.96 -2.87
N ALA A 52 -5.05 13.57 -3.17
CA ALA A 52 -4.97 14.90 -3.76
C ALA A 52 -5.63 14.94 -5.14
N GLN A 53 -5.41 13.93 -5.98
CA GLN A 53 -6.10 13.79 -7.27
C GLN A 53 -7.61 13.63 -7.09
N ALA A 54 -8.07 12.80 -6.15
CA ALA A 54 -9.50 12.62 -5.88
C ALA A 54 -10.17 13.91 -5.36
N ALA A 55 -9.48 14.65 -4.48
CA ALA A 55 -9.93 15.94 -3.98
C ALA A 55 -10.01 16.99 -5.09
N ALA A 56 -9.00 17.05 -5.97
CA ALA A 56 -8.99 17.96 -7.12
C ALA A 56 -10.04 17.58 -8.18
N ALA A 57 -10.33 16.29 -8.34
CA ALA A 57 -11.28 15.78 -9.33
C ALA A 57 -12.75 15.82 -8.86
N GLY A 58 -13.04 16.20 -7.60
CA GLY A 58 -14.42 16.31 -7.09
C GLY A 58 -15.21 14.99 -7.07
N GLN A 59 -14.55 13.84 -7.25
CA GLN A 59 -15.22 12.55 -7.43
C GLN A 59 -15.48 11.90 -6.06
N LYS A 60 -16.77 11.88 -5.68
CA LYS A 60 -17.28 11.06 -4.58
C LYS A 60 -16.86 9.60 -4.79
N PRO A 61 -16.29 8.91 -3.79
CA PRO A 61 -15.91 7.51 -3.94
C PRO A 61 -17.17 6.68 -4.15
N SER A 62 -17.39 6.21 -5.39
CA SER A 62 -18.49 5.32 -5.70
C SER A 62 -18.20 3.95 -5.07
N LYS A 63 -19.19 3.53 -4.27
CA LYS A 63 -19.24 2.33 -3.42
C LYS A 63 -19.08 1.03 -4.21
#